data_AF-A0A820UMA4-F1
#
_entry.id   AF-A0A820UMA4-F1
#
_cell.length_a   1.000
_cell.length_b   1.000
_cell.length_c   1.000
_cell.angle_alpha   90.00
_cell.angle_beta   90.00
_cell.angle_gamma   90.00
#
_symmetry.space_group_name_H-M   'P 1'
#
loop_
_entity.id
_entity.type
_entity.pdbx_description
1 polymer ?
#
loop_
_entity_poly.entity_id
_entity_poly.type
_entity_poly.pdbx_seq_one_letter_code
_entity_poly.pdbx_strand_id
1 'polypeptide(L)'
;MASNQQTYDEQVRVLQERFPHASTNHLIRLLQKHAGDIDQVRARLVQRDFHSNKWDSLEERFGTTVTSLQQEIPSAQSLKRIRLLRLMERFSGDVEAVRKFLQKVEERDHEVNADWRTSLHERREELKNKYATQLAELTQAGINVDCRCTLWQLEKNQGDVNKVIEKMSHRREKLAELDTKYASQIAQLAADGIEIKNKRCLAHLLEKADGQVDVVKQLIIKWKDGKGKNREYRHRHRNISPSDTTTQETHGVASCWRNRRELSSDDIENLKQLRSAGVHGHPMKILAMYHECNESIELTKARKDHEREMRNQQREERSSKRALFAEAQTGYVTINNREDWPRDIEQVYLDGNNMMFVVKSLRRLCLNRAGKKTERALAEIASAWNEQMHIPNVEIIFDATHQLDQIGSVKVSSAQPTHRTTDDMLVEIARKPENREKNKRTIIITSDRALAALLQREGCLLMKPYNWFAHCVMVLTPDLIRCEELT
;
A
#
# COMPACT_ATOMS: atom_id res chain seq x y z
N MET A 1 2.44 -26.90 -27.13
CA MET A 1 2.64 -25.50 -26.72
C MET A 1 4.12 -25.19 -26.90
N ALA A 2 4.47 -24.40 -27.92
CA ALA A 2 5.85 -23.92 -28.06
C ALA A 2 6.21 -23.14 -26.80
N SER A 3 7.35 -23.44 -26.18
CA SER A 3 7.73 -22.76 -24.94
C SER A 3 7.84 -21.26 -25.24
N ASN A 4 7.21 -20.41 -24.42
CA ASN A 4 7.32 -18.95 -24.49
C ASN A 4 8.78 -18.43 -24.48
N GLN A 5 9.76 -19.32 -24.25
CA GLN A 5 11.18 -19.05 -24.37
C GLN A 5 11.59 -18.71 -25.82
N GLN A 6 11.11 -19.45 -26.83
CA GLN A 6 11.51 -19.25 -28.24
C GLN A 6 11.06 -17.91 -28.80
N THR A 7 10.02 -17.31 -28.22
CA THR A 7 9.44 -16.04 -28.68
C THR A 7 10.37 -14.84 -28.45
N TYR A 8 11.33 -14.93 -27.52
CA TYR A 8 12.15 -13.80 -27.07
C TYR A 8 13.62 -13.87 -27.52
N ASP A 9 14.06 -14.94 -28.19
CA ASP A 9 15.48 -15.18 -28.44
C ASP A 9 16.16 -14.07 -29.25
N GLU A 10 15.50 -13.59 -30.32
CA GLU A 10 16.03 -12.49 -31.13
C GLU A 10 16.06 -11.15 -30.37
N GLN A 11 15.03 -10.88 -29.56
CA GLN A 11 14.96 -9.66 -28.75
C GLN A 11 16.02 -9.66 -27.64
N VAL A 12 16.31 -10.83 -27.07
CA VAL A 12 17.39 -11.01 -26.10
C VAL A 12 18.74 -10.79 -26.75
N ARG A 13 18.97 -11.32 -27.96
CA ARG A 13 20.22 -11.11 -28.71
C ARG A 13 20.49 -9.62 -28.94
N VAL A 14 19.48 -8.89 -29.43
CA VAL A 14 19.55 -7.43 -29.64
C VAL A 14 19.85 -6.66 -28.34
N LEU A 15 19.31 -7.11 -27.20
CA LEU A 15 19.60 -6.49 -25.91
C LEU A 15 20.99 -6.85 -25.39
N GLN A 16 21.50 -8.06 -25.66
CA GLN A 16 22.82 -8.51 -25.21
C GLN A 16 23.96 -7.84 -25.98
N GLU A 17 23.78 -7.54 -27.27
CA GLU A 17 24.76 -6.78 -28.05
C GLU A 17 25.06 -5.41 -27.41
N ARG A 18 24.05 -4.77 -26.79
CA ARG A 18 24.20 -3.47 -26.13
C ARG A 18 24.48 -3.57 -24.63
N PHE A 19 24.05 -4.65 -23.98
CA PHE A 19 24.19 -4.88 -22.54
C PHE A 19 24.79 -6.26 -22.28
N PRO A 20 26.09 -6.47 -22.57
CA PRO A 20 26.71 -7.80 -22.52
C PRO A 20 26.71 -8.43 -21.13
N HIS A 21 26.61 -7.60 -20.08
CA HIS A 21 26.57 -8.06 -18.68
C HIS A 21 25.16 -8.48 -18.21
N ALA A 22 24.12 -8.26 -19.01
CA ALA A 22 22.76 -8.64 -18.65
C ALA A 22 22.51 -10.14 -18.95
N SER A 23 22.34 -10.94 -17.90
CA SER A 23 22.02 -12.37 -18.05
C SER A 23 20.74 -12.58 -18.87
N THR A 24 20.72 -13.56 -19.76
CA THR A 24 19.57 -13.96 -20.61
C THR A 24 18.26 -14.05 -19.81
N ASN A 25 18.28 -14.74 -18.66
CA ASN A 25 17.11 -14.91 -17.79
C ASN A 25 16.57 -13.61 -17.19
N HIS A 26 17.40 -12.57 -17.07
CA HIS A 26 16.95 -11.26 -16.63
C HIS A 26 16.27 -10.49 -17.77
N LEU A 27 16.82 -10.56 -18.97
CA LEU A 27 16.28 -9.92 -20.17
C LEU A 27 14.92 -10.51 -20.54
N ILE A 28 14.77 -11.84 -20.53
CA ILE A 28 13.49 -12.52 -20.79
C ILE A 28 12.42 -12.06 -19.79
N ARG A 29 12.76 -11.93 -18.49
CA ARG A 29 11.81 -11.43 -17.48
C ARG A 29 11.40 -9.98 -17.69
N LEU A 30 12.32 -9.13 -18.14
CA LEU A 30 11.99 -7.74 -18.45
C LEU A 30 11.12 -7.65 -19.70
N LEU A 31 11.43 -8.43 -20.74
CA LEU A 31 10.61 -8.53 -21.95
C LEU A 31 9.20 -9.02 -21.62
N GLN A 32 9.05 -10.10 -20.85
CA GLN A 32 7.73 -10.56 -20.40
C GLN A 32 6.95 -9.49 -19.62
N LYS A 33 7.64 -8.76 -18.72
CA LYS A 33 7.02 -7.68 -17.94
C LYS A 33 6.54 -6.52 -18.80
N HIS A 34 7.25 -6.23 -19.89
CA HIS A 34 6.98 -5.12 -20.79
C HIS A 34 6.35 -5.60 -22.12
N ALA A 35 5.70 -6.77 -22.11
CA ALA A 35 5.00 -7.34 -23.27
C ALA A 35 5.85 -7.41 -24.56
N GLY A 36 7.16 -7.60 -24.43
CA GLY A 36 8.11 -7.66 -25.54
C GLY A 36 8.57 -6.30 -26.08
N ASP A 37 8.23 -5.19 -25.43
CA ASP A 37 8.71 -3.85 -25.80
C ASP A 37 10.20 -3.68 -25.48
N ILE A 38 11.03 -3.78 -26.52
CA ILE A 38 12.49 -3.71 -26.41
C ILE A 38 12.95 -2.34 -25.89
N ASP A 39 12.30 -1.25 -26.28
CA ASP A 39 12.73 0.10 -25.93
C ASP A 39 12.44 0.42 -24.46
N GLN A 40 11.33 -0.06 -23.91
CA GLN A 40 11.08 0.00 -22.46
C GLN A 40 12.11 -0.82 -21.67
N VAL A 41 12.48 -2.00 -22.17
CA VAL A 41 13.52 -2.83 -21.54
C VAL A 41 14.89 -2.16 -21.64
N ARG A 42 15.24 -1.55 -22.78
CA ARG A 42 16.46 -0.73 -22.94
C ARG A 42 16.49 0.43 -21.95
N ALA A 43 15.42 1.22 -21.86
CA ALA A 43 15.33 2.33 -20.92
C ALA A 43 15.54 1.87 -19.46
N ARG A 44 14.99 0.70 -19.11
CA ARG A 44 15.21 0.08 -17.79
C ARG A 44 16.65 -0.37 -17.57
N LEU A 45 17.31 -0.93 -18.57
CA LEU A 45 18.71 -1.36 -18.48
C LEU A 45 19.66 -0.15 -18.40
N VAL A 46 19.44 0.91 -19.20
CA VAL A 46 20.20 2.17 -19.10
C VAL A 46 20.06 2.78 -17.71
N GLN A 47 18.85 2.82 -17.14
CA GLN A 47 18.65 3.29 -15.77
C GLN A 47 19.41 2.43 -14.75
N ARG A 48 19.44 1.11 -14.96
CA ARG A 48 20.14 0.18 -14.08
C ARG A 48 21.66 0.34 -14.16
N ASP A 49 22.20 0.50 -15.36
CA ASP A 49 23.63 0.69 -15.59
C ASP A 49 24.07 2.07 -15.11
N PHE A 50 23.24 3.11 -15.30
CA PHE A 50 23.45 4.41 -14.67
C PHE A 50 23.51 4.28 -13.14
N HIS A 51 22.64 3.46 -12.54
CA HIS A 51 22.72 3.19 -11.11
C HIS A 51 23.98 2.39 -10.74
N SER A 52 24.41 1.42 -11.54
CA SER A 52 25.65 0.66 -11.31
C SER A 52 26.87 1.57 -11.36
N ASN A 53 27.02 2.35 -12.43
CA ASN A 53 28.12 3.30 -12.62
C ASN A 53 28.11 4.37 -11.53
N LYS A 54 26.93 4.78 -11.05
CA LYS A 54 26.82 5.65 -9.88
C LYS A 54 27.39 4.98 -8.62
N TRP A 55 27.12 3.70 -8.39
CA TRP A 55 27.72 2.98 -7.26
C TRP A 55 29.21 2.83 -7.40
N ASP A 56 29.69 2.49 -8.60
CA ASP A 56 31.12 2.34 -8.87
C ASP A 56 31.85 3.68 -8.68
N SER A 57 31.27 4.79 -9.13
CA SER A 57 31.79 6.14 -8.88
C SER A 57 31.77 6.53 -7.40
N LEU A 58 30.73 6.17 -6.64
CA LEU A 58 30.70 6.40 -5.19
C LEU A 58 31.71 5.50 -4.45
N GLU A 59 31.89 4.27 -4.90
CA GLU A 59 32.85 3.31 -4.36
C GLU A 59 34.28 3.79 -4.63
N GLU A 60 34.58 4.32 -5.81
CA GLU A 60 35.86 4.94 -6.13
C GLU A 60 36.12 6.17 -5.25
N ARG A 61 35.10 7.03 -5.07
CA ARG A 61 35.24 8.28 -4.30
C ARG A 61 35.30 8.08 -2.79
N PHE A 62 34.54 7.13 -2.24
CA PHE A 62 34.33 6.99 -0.79
C PHE A 62 34.63 5.59 -0.25
N GLY A 63 35.02 4.63 -1.09
CA GLY A 63 35.17 3.23 -0.68
C GLY A 63 36.22 3.01 0.41
N THR A 64 37.34 3.74 0.34
CA THR A 64 38.36 3.74 1.40
C THR A 64 37.80 4.27 2.71
N THR A 65 37.17 5.45 2.68
CA THR A 65 36.54 6.10 3.84
C THR A 65 35.42 5.26 4.47
N VAL A 66 34.58 4.62 3.65
CA VAL A 66 33.54 3.71 4.12
C VAL A 66 34.15 2.50 4.81
N THR A 67 35.28 2.00 4.32
CA THR A 67 35.97 0.86 4.94
C THR A 67 36.55 1.26 6.30
N SER A 68 37.17 2.43 6.41
CA SER A 68 37.64 2.98 7.70
C SER A 68 36.48 3.18 8.68
N LEU A 69 35.37 3.79 8.23
CA LEU A 69 34.16 3.96 9.05
C LEU A 69 33.57 2.63 9.56
N GLN A 70 33.62 1.57 8.74
CA GLN A 70 33.17 0.23 9.14
C GLN A 70 34.11 -0.41 10.18
N GLN A 71 35.40 -0.09 10.15
CA GLN A 71 36.35 -0.58 11.16
C GLN A 71 36.23 0.20 12.47
N GLU A 72 36.02 1.52 12.40
CA GLU A 72 35.92 2.40 13.57
C GLU A 72 34.60 2.23 14.34
N ILE A 73 33.47 2.05 13.65
CA ILE A 73 32.13 2.09 14.26
C ILE A 73 31.45 0.72 14.16
N PRO A 74 31.22 0.02 15.29
CA PRO A 74 30.56 -1.29 15.29
C PRO A 74 29.17 -1.30 14.63
N SER A 75 28.36 -0.26 14.83
CA SER A 75 27.03 -0.15 14.19
C SER A 75 27.10 -0.04 12.67
N ALA A 76 28.17 0.56 12.12
CA ALA A 76 28.40 0.65 10.68
C ALA A 76 28.71 -0.73 10.04
N GLN A 77 29.24 -1.69 10.80
CA GLN A 77 29.51 -3.05 10.30
C GLN A 77 28.24 -3.80 9.94
N SER A 78 27.14 -3.52 10.66
CA SER A 78 25.84 -4.14 10.41
C SER A 78 25.18 -3.60 9.12
N LEU A 79 25.58 -2.41 8.68
CA LEU A 79 25.00 -1.75 7.52
C LEU A 79 25.59 -2.28 6.22
N LYS A 80 24.72 -2.44 5.21
CA LYS A 80 25.17 -2.76 3.85
C LYS A 80 26.05 -1.63 3.32
N ARG A 81 27.18 -1.96 2.69
CA ARG A 81 28.13 -1.01 2.09
C ARG A 81 27.47 0.06 1.22
N ILE A 82 26.55 -0.34 0.34
CA ILE A 82 25.76 0.58 -0.51
C ILE A 82 25.02 1.65 0.32
N ARG A 83 24.55 1.30 1.53
CA ARG A 83 23.84 2.24 2.41
C ARG A 83 24.80 3.26 3.01
N LEU A 84 26.03 2.87 3.33
CA LEU A 84 27.07 3.78 3.80
C LEU A 84 27.54 4.72 2.68
N LEU A 85 27.74 4.22 1.45
CA LEU A 85 28.04 5.07 0.29
C LEU A 85 26.97 6.13 0.05
N ARG A 86 25.68 5.79 0.24
CA ARG A 86 24.58 6.77 0.16
C ARG A 86 24.63 7.81 1.28
N LEU A 87 25.04 7.42 2.47
CA LEU A 87 25.21 8.37 3.58
C LEU A 87 26.37 9.30 3.29
N MET A 88 27.51 8.76 2.81
CA MET A 88 28.65 9.56 2.36
C MET A 88 28.23 10.55 1.27
N GLU A 89 27.50 10.11 0.24
CA GLU A 89 26.97 11.00 -0.79
C GLU A 89 26.05 12.09 -0.20
N ARG A 90 25.13 11.71 0.70
CA ARG A 90 24.17 12.63 1.32
C ARG A 90 24.83 13.71 2.16
N PHE A 91 25.93 13.39 2.82
CA PHE A 91 26.70 14.32 3.64
C PHE A 91 27.91 14.87 2.87
N SER A 92 27.91 14.79 1.53
CA SER A 92 28.96 15.34 0.66
C SER A 92 30.38 14.85 0.98
N GLY A 93 30.50 13.65 1.56
CA GLY A 93 31.77 13.07 1.98
C GLY A 93 32.20 13.43 3.41
N ASP A 94 31.42 14.21 4.16
CA ASP A 94 31.72 14.58 5.55
C ASP A 94 31.57 13.36 6.48
N VAL A 95 32.72 12.83 6.87
CA VAL A 95 32.85 11.65 7.75
C VAL A 95 32.27 11.91 9.13
N GLU A 96 32.42 13.12 9.66
CA GLU A 96 31.98 13.45 11.02
C GLU A 96 30.46 13.60 11.07
N ALA A 97 29.86 14.17 10.04
CA ALA A 97 28.41 14.22 9.89
C ALA A 97 27.81 12.81 9.75
N VAL A 98 28.46 11.90 9.00
CA VAL A 98 28.06 10.50 8.89
C VAL A 98 28.19 9.78 10.23
N ARG A 99 29.29 9.99 10.97
CA ARG A 99 29.52 9.42 12.30
C ARG A 99 28.44 9.85 13.28
N LYS A 100 28.17 11.17 13.38
CA LYS A 100 27.11 11.72 14.24
C LYS A 100 25.73 11.18 13.88
N PHE A 101 25.45 11.00 12.59
CA PHE A 101 24.20 10.39 12.13
C PHE A 101 24.08 8.93 12.56
N LEU A 102 25.13 8.12 12.36
CA LEU A 102 25.14 6.71 12.73
C LEU A 102 25.00 6.51 14.24
N GLN A 103 25.70 7.33 15.04
CA GLN A 103 25.58 7.35 16.49
C GLN A 103 24.14 7.64 16.93
N LYS A 104 23.48 8.65 16.33
CA LYS A 104 22.08 8.97 16.64
C LYS A 104 21.11 7.84 16.25
N VAL A 105 21.40 7.11 15.17
CA VAL A 105 20.61 5.93 14.77
C VAL A 105 20.80 4.80 15.77
N GLU A 106 22.04 4.58 16.23
CA GLU A 106 22.37 3.58 17.24
C GLU A 106 21.73 3.91 18.59
N GLU A 107 21.80 5.16 19.05
CA GLU A 107 21.09 5.64 20.25
C GLU A 107 19.58 5.40 20.15
N ARG A 108 18.97 5.77 19.02
CA ARG A 108 17.54 5.52 18.80
C ARG A 108 17.22 4.03 18.73
N ASP A 109 18.05 3.24 18.06
CA ASP A 109 17.85 1.80 17.99
C ASP A 109 18.03 1.17 19.38
N HIS A 110 18.93 1.66 20.23
CA HIS A 110 19.06 1.20 21.61
C HIS A 110 17.87 1.60 22.47
N GLU A 111 17.44 2.87 22.42
CA GLU A 111 16.29 3.38 23.17
C GLU A 111 15.01 2.65 22.75
N VAL A 112 14.74 2.61 21.44
CA VAL A 112 13.54 1.96 20.89
C VAL A 112 13.62 0.45 21.08
N ASN A 113 14.77 -0.21 20.80
CA ASN A 113 14.86 -1.67 20.94
C ASN A 113 14.86 -2.17 22.38
N ALA A 114 15.47 -1.44 23.31
CA ALA A 114 15.41 -1.81 24.72
C ALA A 114 13.97 -1.65 25.22
N ASP A 115 13.35 -0.49 24.97
CA ASP A 115 12.02 -0.20 25.48
C ASP A 115 10.95 -1.10 24.85
N TRP A 116 10.97 -1.34 23.53
CA TRP A 116 9.97 -2.24 22.92
C TRP A 116 10.15 -3.69 23.33
N ARG A 117 11.39 -4.18 23.51
CA ARG A 117 11.64 -5.57 23.91
C ARG A 117 11.22 -5.79 25.36
N THR A 118 11.58 -4.87 26.24
CA THR A 118 11.19 -4.89 27.65
C THR A 118 9.68 -4.79 27.76
N SER A 119 9.04 -3.81 27.10
CA SER A 119 7.58 -3.66 27.07
C SER A 119 6.86 -4.90 26.50
N LEU A 120 7.38 -5.53 25.44
CA LEU A 120 6.80 -6.78 24.92
C LEU A 120 6.99 -7.97 25.87
N HIS A 121 8.11 -8.02 26.59
CA HIS A 121 8.36 -9.07 27.58
C HIS A 121 7.45 -8.89 28.79
N GLU A 122 7.39 -7.68 29.35
CA GLU A 122 6.49 -7.29 30.45
C GLU A 122 5.04 -7.58 30.08
N ARG A 123 4.56 -7.09 28.94
CA ARG A 123 3.21 -7.39 28.45
C ARG A 123 2.96 -8.89 28.29
N ARG A 124 3.98 -9.66 27.87
CA ARG A 124 3.84 -11.12 27.76
C ARG A 124 3.68 -11.77 29.13
N GLU A 125 4.47 -11.37 30.11
CA GLU A 125 4.38 -11.88 31.48
C GLU A 125 3.09 -11.43 32.17
N GLU A 126 2.64 -10.19 31.95
CA GLU A 126 1.33 -9.70 32.37
C GLU A 126 0.19 -10.55 31.80
N LEU A 127 0.22 -10.85 30.50
CA LEU A 127 -0.80 -11.70 29.87
C LEU A 127 -0.74 -13.13 30.38
N LYS A 128 0.46 -13.67 30.65
CA LYS A 128 0.61 -15.00 31.28
C LYS A 128 0.00 -15.03 32.67
N ASN A 129 0.27 -14.02 33.48
CA ASN A 129 -0.28 -13.91 34.84
C ASN A 129 -1.79 -13.72 34.79
N LYS A 130 -2.29 -12.84 33.91
CA LYS A 130 -3.73 -12.58 33.71
C LYS A 130 -4.51 -13.82 33.29
N TYR A 131 -3.91 -14.67 32.46
CA TYR A 131 -4.57 -15.86 31.91
C TYR A 131 -3.99 -17.18 32.45
N ALA A 132 -3.41 -17.20 33.65
CA ALA A 132 -2.71 -18.37 34.18
C ALA A 132 -3.59 -19.63 34.24
N THR A 133 -4.83 -19.50 34.73
CA THR A 133 -5.81 -20.61 34.80
C THR A 133 -6.17 -21.12 33.40
N GLN A 134 -6.45 -20.20 32.47
CA GLN A 134 -6.79 -20.53 31.08
C GLN A 134 -5.63 -21.21 30.35
N LEU A 135 -4.38 -20.81 30.63
CA LEU A 135 -3.20 -21.45 30.08
C LEU A 135 -3.03 -22.88 30.63
N ALA A 136 -3.36 -23.13 31.90
CA ALA A 136 -3.37 -24.49 32.45
C ALA A 136 -4.41 -25.38 31.74
N GLU A 137 -5.63 -24.87 31.50
CA GLU A 137 -6.67 -25.58 30.73
C GLU A 137 -6.24 -25.85 29.28
N LEU A 138 -5.65 -24.87 28.59
CA LEU A 138 -5.11 -25.07 27.24
C LEU A 138 -3.97 -26.10 27.21
N THR A 139 -3.16 -26.16 28.26
CA THR A 139 -2.09 -27.15 28.41
C THR A 139 -2.69 -28.56 28.57
N GLN A 140 -3.75 -28.71 29.37
CA GLN A 140 -4.50 -29.97 29.49
C GLN A 140 -5.13 -30.40 28.15
N ALA A 141 -5.58 -29.44 27.33
CA ALA A 141 -6.04 -29.68 25.97
C ALA A 141 -4.91 -29.97 24.94
N GLY A 142 -3.65 -30.04 25.38
CA GLY A 142 -2.50 -30.34 24.52
C GLY A 142 -2.06 -29.21 23.59
N ILE A 143 -2.43 -27.96 23.90
CA ILE A 143 -2.04 -26.77 23.13
C ILE A 143 -0.75 -26.19 23.72
N ASN A 144 0.22 -25.88 22.84
CA ASN A 144 1.47 -25.23 23.25
C ASN A 144 1.22 -23.78 23.70
N VAL A 145 1.31 -23.55 25.01
CA VAL A 145 1.09 -22.26 25.67
C VAL A 145 2.26 -21.28 25.57
N ASP A 146 3.48 -21.77 25.27
CA ASP A 146 4.66 -20.90 25.12
C ASP A 146 4.65 -20.10 23.80
N CYS A 147 3.77 -20.48 22.86
CA CYS A 147 3.60 -19.72 21.63
C CYS A 147 2.99 -18.34 21.91
N ARG A 148 3.64 -17.28 21.39
CA ARG A 148 3.09 -15.91 21.37
C ARG A 148 1.68 -15.85 20.75
N CYS A 149 1.38 -16.77 19.83
CA CYS A 149 0.08 -16.89 19.19
C CYS A 149 -1.04 -17.27 20.16
N THR A 150 -0.75 -18.09 21.18
CA THR A 150 -1.73 -18.58 22.15
C THR A 150 -2.20 -17.45 23.06
N LEU A 151 -1.25 -16.68 23.63
CA LEU A 151 -1.55 -15.49 24.45
C LEU A 151 -2.34 -14.43 23.66
N TRP A 152 -1.98 -14.20 22.41
CA TRP A 152 -2.71 -13.26 21.54
C TRP A 152 -4.15 -13.72 21.27
N GLN A 153 -4.39 -15.03 21.10
CA GLN A 153 -5.75 -15.55 20.94
C GLN A 153 -6.56 -15.45 22.23
N LEU A 154 -5.95 -15.72 23.39
CA LEU A 154 -6.63 -15.52 24.68
C LEU A 154 -7.03 -14.06 24.86
N GLU A 155 -6.13 -13.11 24.63
CA GLU A 155 -6.43 -11.68 24.70
C GLU A 155 -7.56 -11.29 23.73
N LYS A 156 -7.49 -11.75 22.48
CA LYS A 156 -8.50 -11.45 21.45
C LYS A 156 -9.89 -12.01 21.75
N ASN A 157 -9.96 -13.16 22.41
CA ASN A 157 -11.23 -13.81 22.77
C ASN A 157 -11.57 -13.60 24.26
N GLN A 158 -10.99 -12.57 24.91
CA GLN A 158 -11.28 -12.19 26.30
C GLN A 158 -11.15 -13.35 27.31
N GLY A 159 -10.19 -14.25 27.07
CA GLY A 159 -9.95 -15.42 27.93
C GLY A 159 -10.89 -16.61 27.69
N ASP A 160 -11.73 -16.59 26.65
CA ASP A 160 -12.59 -17.73 26.30
C ASP A 160 -11.76 -18.92 25.78
N VAL A 161 -11.52 -19.88 26.66
CA VAL A 161 -10.68 -21.06 26.42
C VAL A 161 -11.25 -21.93 25.30
N ASN A 162 -12.57 -22.14 25.28
CA ASN A 162 -13.22 -23.00 24.30
C ASN A 162 -13.06 -22.45 22.88
N LYS A 163 -13.25 -21.14 22.69
CA LYS A 163 -13.02 -20.50 21.38
C LYS A 163 -11.55 -20.58 20.95
N VAL A 164 -10.61 -20.50 21.90
CA VAL A 164 -9.18 -20.65 21.59
C VAL A 164 -8.86 -22.09 21.21
N ILE A 165 -9.38 -23.08 21.93
CA ILE A 165 -9.25 -24.50 21.60
C ILE A 165 -9.81 -24.77 20.21
N GLU A 166 -11.02 -24.32 19.90
CA GLU A 166 -11.67 -24.49 18.59
C GLU A 166 -10.80 -23.89 17.47
N LYS A 167 -10.33 -22.64 17.62
CA LYS A 167 -9.48 -21.98 16.62
C LYS A 167 -8.13 -22.68 16.43
N MET A 168 -7.51 -23.15 17.50
CA MET A 168 -6.21 -23.83 17.44
C MET A 168 -6.36 -25.24 16.86
N SER A 169 -7.44 -25.94 17.20
CA SER A 169 -7.79 -27.26 16.67
C SER A 169 -8.12 -27.17 15.19
N HIS A 170 -8.98 -26.24 14.78
CA HIS A 170 -9.29 -26.00 13.36
C HIS A 170 -8.04 -25.66 12.54
N ARG A 171 -7.10 -24.87 13.08
CA ARG A 171 -5.81 -24.62 12.41
C ARG A 171 -4.96 -25.88 12.29
N ARG A 172 -4.96 -26.73 13.31
CA ARG A 172 -4.22 -28.00 13.31
C ARG A 172 -4.81 -28.99 12.31
N GLU A 173 -6.14 -29.11 12.28
CA GLU A 173 -6.90 -29.92 11.33
C GLU A 173 -6.66 -29.44 9.90
N LYS A 174 -6.84 -28.14 9.62
CA LYS A 174 -6.56 -27.56 8.31
C LYS A 174 -5.12 -27.84 7.86
N LEU A 175 -4.14 -27.77 8.77
CA LEU A 175 -2.75 -28.10 8.45
C LEU A 175 -2.58 -29.60 8.16
N ALA A 176 -3.22 -30.48 8.92
CA ALA A 176 -3.19 -31.92 8.68
C ALA A 176 -3.87 -32.30 7.36
N GLU A 177 -4.98 -31.65 7.02
CA GLU A 177 -5.65 -31.77 5.72
C GLU A 177 -4.73 -31.36 4.58
N LEU A 178 -4.03 -30.23 4.70
CA LEU A 178 -3.08 -29.78 3.70
C LEU A 178 -1.87 -30.72 3.57
N ASP A 179 -1.35 -31.21 4.69
CA ASP A 179 -0.25 -32.20 4.70
C ASP A 179 -0.69 -33.49 3.99
N THR A 180 -1.93 -33.93 4.18
CA THR A 180 -2.51 -35.12 3.52
C THR A 180 -2.78 -34.85 2.04
N LYS A 181 -3.44 -33.73 1.72
CA LYS A 181 -3.81 -33.32 0.36
C LYS A 181 -2.60 -33.17 -0.55
N TYR A 182 -1.48 -32.68 0.00
CA TYR A 182 -0.26 -32.42 -0.75
C TYR A 182 0.88 -33.40 -0.45
N ALA A 183 0.59 -34.56 0.14
CA ALA A 183 1.60 -35.52 0.57
C ALA A 183 2.52 -35.98 -0.58
N SER A 184 1.95 -36.29 -1.76
CA SER A 184 2.71 -36.73 -2.93
C SER A 184 3.58 -35.62 -3.52
N GLN A 185 3.07 -34.38 -3.58
CA GLN A 185 3.83 -33.22 -4.05
C GLN A 185 4.97 -32.86 -3.09
N ILE A 186 4.76 -32.99 -1.78
CA ILE A 186 5.82 -32.80 -0.78
C ILE A 186 6.89 -33.88 -0.93
N ALA A 187 6.50 -35.15 -1.14
CA ALA A 187 7.44 -36.23 -1.40
C ALA A 187 8.24 -36.01 -2.70
N GLN A 188 7.59 -35.51 -3.76
CA GLN A 188 8.24 -35.15 -5.01
C GLN A 188 9.26 -34.01 -4.81
N LEU A 189 8.88 -32.93 -4.12
CA LEU A 189 9.79 -31.83 -3.80
C LEU A 189 11.00 -32.31 -2.96
N ALA A 190 10.80 -33.27 -2.07
CA ALA A 190 11.89 -33.88 -1.30
C ALA A 190 12.81 -34.73 -2.18
N ALA A 191 12.26 -35.54 -3.09
CA ALA A 191 13.02 -36.31 -4.08
C ALA A 191 13.82 -35.41 -5.03
N ASP A 192 13.28 -34.23 -5.36
CA ASP A 192 13.96 -33.19 -6.14
C ASP A 192 15.02 -32.40 -5.34
N GLY A 193 15.33 -32.81 -4.11
CA GLY A 193 16.36 -32.20 -3.25
C GLY A 193 15.96 -30.87 -2.60
N ILE A 194 14.66 -30.54 -2.56
CA ILE A 194 14.16 -29.33 -1.90
C ILE A 194 13.83 -29.61 -0.45
N GLU A 195 14.82 -29.45 0.42
CA GLU A 195 14.62 -29.54 1.87
C GLU A 195 14.20 -28.18 2.45
N ILE A 196 12.94 -28.07 2.88
CA ILE A 196 12.50 -27.03 3.81
C ILE A 196 12.25 -27.67 5.18
N LYS A 197 12.96 -27.17 6.20
CA LYS A 197 12.89 -27.68 7.58
C LYS A 197 11.46 -27.74 8.14
N ASN A 198 10.55 -26.89 7.66
CA ASN A 198 9.17 -26.83 8.09
C ASN A 198 8.23 -27.29 6.96
N LYS A 199 7.74 -28.54 7.05
CA LYS A 199 6.78 -29.14 6.10
C LYS A 199 5.50 -28.30 5.95
N ARG A 200 5.04 -27.64 7.01
CA ARG A 200 3.84 -26.78 6.99
C ARG A 200 3.98 -25.60 6.04
N CYS A 201 5.20 -25.05 5.93
CA CYS A 201 5.45 -23.97 4.97
C CYS A 201 5.36 -24.46 3.52
N LEU A 202 5.79 -25.70 3.24
CA LEU A 202 5.66 -26.30 1.91
C LEU A 202 4.19 -26.54 1.56
N ALA A 203 3.41 -27.12 2.47
CA ALA A 203 1.99 -27.36 2.27
C ALA A 203 1.21 -26.07 1.96
N HIS A 204 1.50 -24.96 2.66
CA HIS A 204 0.90 -23.64 2.33
C HIS A 204 1.40 -23.03 1.02
N LEU A 205 2.67 -23.24 0.64
CA LEU A 205 3.16 -22.77 -0.66
C LEU A 205 2.47 -23.54 -1.79
N LEU A 206 2.26 -24.84 -1.61
CA LEU A 206 1.51 -25.68 -2.55
C LEU A 206 0.04 -25.26 -2.61
N GLU A 207 -0.62 -24.98 -1.49
CA GLU A 207 -1.98 -24.45 -1.47
C GLU A 207 -2.10 -23.15 -2.28
N LYS A 208 -1.14 -22.23 -2.12
CA LYS A 208 -1.12 -20.96 -2.88
C LYS A 208 -0.78 -21.09 -4.35
N ALA A 209 -0.13 -22.19 -4.73
CA ALA A 209 0.24 -22.50 -6.11
C ALA A 209 -0.71 -23.55 -6.72
N ASP A 210 -1.88 -23.78 -6.11
CA ASP A 210 -2.87 -24.77 -6.55
C ASP A 210 -2.29 -26.18 -6.75
N GLY A 211 -1.32 -26.56 -5.92
CA GLY A 211 -0.63 -27.84 -5.97
C GLY A 211 0.46 -27.95 -7.04
N GLN A 212 0.77 -26.88 -7.77
CA GLN A 212 1.77 -26.90 -8.84
C GLN A 212 3.20 -26.90 -8.28
N VAL A 213 3.83 -28.08 -8.31
CA VAL A 213 5.19 -28.33 -7.82
C VAL A 213 6.21 -27.41 -8.47
N ASP A 214 6.15 -27.20 -9.78
CA ASP A 214 7.14 -26.40 -10.52
C ASP A 214 7.09 -24.91 -10.15
N VAL A 215 5.90 -24.37 -9.86
CA VAL A 215 5.76 -22.99 -9.38
C VAL A 215 6.41 -22.85 -8.00
N VAL A 216 6.19 -23.82 -7.11
CA VAL A 216 6.81 -23.83 -5.78
C VAL A 216 8.34 -23.97 -5.89
N LYS A 217 8.85 -24.81 -6.79
CA LYS A 217 10.29 -24.90 -7.10
C LYS A 217 10.85 -23.53 -7.51
N GLN A 218 10.22 -22.87 -8.47
CA GLN A 218 10.64 -21.55 -8.94
C GLN A 218 10.63 -20.49 -7.83
N LEU A 219 9.61 -20.50 -6.97
CA LEU A 219 9.53 -19.59 -5.82
C LEU A 219 10.66 -19.83 -4.81
N ILE A 220 10.96 -21.11 -4.51
CA ILE A 220 12.03 -21.48 -3.59
C ILE A 220 13.39 -21.14 -4.18
N ILE A 221 13.63 -21.42 -5.46
CA ILE A 221 14.87 -21.04 -6.16
C ILE A 221 15.03 -19.52 -6.14
N LYS A 222 13.99 -18.75 -6.48
CA LYS A 222 14.02 -17.29 -6.42
C LYS A 222 14.34 -16.76 -5.02
N TRP A 223 13.81 -17.41 -3.98
CA TRP A 223 14.10 -17.07 -2.59
C TRP A 223 15.53 -17.44 -2.18
N LYS A 224 16.01 -18.63 -2.57
CA LYS A 224 17.40 -19.07 -2.38
C LYS A 224 18.37 -18.15 -3.11
N ASP A 225 18.11 -17.79 -4.36
CA ASP A 225 18.91 -16.85 -5.15
C ASP A 225 18.91 -15.44 -4.55
N GLY A 226 17.77 -14.99 -4.03
CA GLY A 226 17.68 -13.70 -3.33
C GLY A 226 18.51 -13.67 -2.04
N LYS A 227 18.57 -14.78 -1.31
CA LYS A 227 19.45 -14.94 -0.15
C LYS A 227 20.91 -15.18 -0.56
N GLY A 228 21.14 -15.93 -1.62
CA GLY A 228 22.44 -16.29 -2.20
C GLY A 228 23.16 -15.06 -2.73
N LYS A 229 22.49 -14.20 -3.50
CA LYS A 229 23.05 -12.91 -3.94
C LYS A 229 23.40 -12.01 -2.77
N ASN A 230 22.63 -12.02 -1.68
CA ASN A 230 23.00 -11.31 -0.45
C ASN A 230 24.20 -11.95 0.28
N ARG A 231 24.46 -13.25 0.10
CA ARG A 231 25.56 -13.99 0.76
C ARG A 231 26.85 -14.01 -0.08
N GLU A 232 26.75 -14.13 -1.39
CA GLU A 232 27.83 -14.04 -2.36
C GLU A 232 28.36 -12.61 -2.48
N TYR A 233 27.47 -11.61 -2.44
CA TYR A 233 27.88 -10.21 -2.25
C TYR A 233 28.69 -10.03 -0.95
N ARG A 234 28.30 -10.69 0.16
CA ARG A 234 29.10 -10.68 1.40
C ARG A 234 30.44 -11.41 1.27
N HIS A 235 30.56 -12.42 0.41
CA HIS A 235 31.77 -13.22 0.26
C HIS A 235 32.79 -12.59 -0.71
N ARG A 236 32.33 -12.04 -1.85
CA ARG A 236 33.20 -11.34 -2.81
C ARG A 236 33.86 -10.09 -2.21
N HIS A 237 33.20 -9.44 -1.26
CA HIS A 237 33.75 -8.27 -0.57
C HIS A 237 34.51 -8.60 0.73
N ARG A 238 34.75 -9.88 1.03
CA ARG A 238 35.53 -10.29 2.22
C ARG A 238 36.98 -10.68 1.89
N ASN A 239 37.30 -11.06 0.65
CA ASN A 239 38.61 -11.60 0.27
C ASN A 239 39.18 -10.95 -1.01
N ILE A 240 39.28 -9.62 -1.06
CA ILE A 240 40.12 -8.95 -2.06
C ILE A 240 41.34 -8.40 -1.31
N SER A 241 42.40 -9.21 -1.23
CA SER A 241 43.74 -8.74 -0.89
C SER A 241 44.37 -8.11 -2.15
N PRO A 242 45.02 -6.94 -2.05
CA PRO A 242 45.62 -6.27 -3.19
C PRO A 242 47.09 -6.66 -3.35
N SER A 243 47.45 -7.31 -4.46
CA SER A 243 48.81 -7.28 -4.99
C SER A 243 48.78 -7.38 -6.52
N ASP A 244 49.68 -6.60 -7.12
CA ASP A 244 50.17 -6.61 -8.50
C ASP A 244 49.44 -5.73 -9.54
N THR A 245 49.92 -4.48 -9.58
CA THR A 245 49.92 -3.61 -10.77
C THR A 245 51.12 -3.94 -11.67
N THR A 246 50.90 -4.12 -12.97
CA THR A 246 51.96 -3.99 -13.98
C THR A 246 51.41 -3.35 -15.26
N THR A 247 52.18 -2.37 -15.72
CA THR A 247 51.99 -1.39 -16.80
C THR A 247 52.17 -1.99 -18.19
N GLN A 248 51.45 -1.51 -19.23
CA GLN A 248 52.03 -1.41 -20.58
C GLN A 248 51.27 -0.47 -21.55
N GLU A 249 52.00 -0.09 -22.61
CA GLU A 249 51.98 1.13 -23.42
C GLU A 249 51.09 1.15 -24.68
N THR A 250 50.78 2.40 -25.07
CA THR A 250 50.57 3.08 -26.37
C THR A 250 50.50 2.33 -27.72
N HIS A 251 49.54 2.76 -28.57
CA HIS A 251 49.65 3.28 -29.97
C HIS A 251 48.20 3.64 -30.40
N GLY A 252 47.82 4.74 -31.06
CA GLY A 252 48.34 5.44 -32.24
C GLY A 252 47.17 5.59 -33.25
N VAL A 253 47.14 6.69 -34.01
CA VAL A 253 46.38 6.97 -35.27
C VAL A 253 45.42 8.16 -35.24
N ALA A 254 46.02 9.31 -35.55
CA ALA A 254 45.76 10.24 -36.67
C ALA A 254 44.35 10.59 -37.20
N SER A 255 44.21 11.92 -37.32
CA SER A 255 43.60 12.70 -38.41
C SER A 255 42.08 12.93 -38.40
N CYS A 256 41.70 14.18 -38.15
CA CYS A 256 40.87 14.96 -39.07
C CYS A 256 40.80 16.42 -38.57
N TRP A 257 41.61 17.30 -39.17
CA TRP A 257 41.39 18.75 -39.08
C TRP A 257 40.47 19.15 -40.23
N ARG A 258 39.37 19.83 -39.91
CA ARG A 258 38.91 21.11 -40.52
C ARG A 258 37.42 21.30 -40.27
N ASN A 259 37.13 22.16 -39.29
CA ASN A 259 36.08 23.20 -39.33
C ASN A 259 36.15 23.91 -37.97
N ARG A 260 36.96 24.97 -37.89
CA ARG A 260 37.14 25.76 -36.68
C ARG A 260 35.90 26.64 -36.53
N ARG A 261 34.89 26.15 -35.81
CA ARG A 261 33.88 27.04 -35.22
C ARG A 261 34.57 27.84 -34.13
N GLU A 262 34.36 29.15 -34.13
CA GLU A 262 34.80 30.00 -33.03
C GLU A 262 34.06 29.57 -31.77
N LEU A 263 34.82 29.25 -30.71
CA LEU A 263 34.28 28.86 -29.42
C LEU A 263 33.84 30.12 -28.68
N SER A 264 32.66 30.09 -28.07
CA SER A 264 32.21 31.20 -27.22
C SER A 264 33.09 31.33 -25.97
N SER A 265 33.06 32.49 -25.32
CA SER A 265 33.70 32.71 -24.01
C SER A 265 33.36 31.60 -23.01
N ASP A 266 32.08 31.21 -22.97
CA ASP A 266 31.57 30.21 -22.04
C ASP A 266 32.06 28.80 -22.38
N ASP A 267 32.17 28.47 -23.68
CA ASP A 267 32.73 27.20 -24.15
C ASP A 267 34.20 27.04 -23.77
N ILE A 268 34.97 28.12 -23.80
CA ILE A 268 36.37 28.12 -23.38
C ILE A 268 36.49 27.86 -21.88
N GLU A 269 35.63 28.47 -21.07
CA GLU A 269 35.63 28.28 -19.63
C GLU A 269 35.16 26.87 -19.22
N ASN A 270 34.11 26.37 -19.86
CA ASN A 270 33.65 24.98 -19.70
C ASN A 270 34.75 23.98 -20.08
N LEU A 271 35.51 24.22 -21.15
CA LEU A 271 36.65 23.38 -21.53
C LEU A 271 37.79 23.40 -20.52
N LYS A 272 38.10 24.55 -19.93
CA LYS A 272 39.12 24.65 -18.87
C LYS A 272 38.72 23.83 -17.65
N GLN A 273 37.46 23.93 -17.22
CA GLN A 273 36.93 23.15 -16.11
C GLN A 273 36.93 21.65 -16.40
N LEU A 274 36.55 21.24 -17.61
CA LEU A 274 36.57 19.83 -18.01
C LEU A 274 38.01 19.28 -18.10
N ARG A 275 38.96 20.08 -18.58
CA ARG A 275 40.39 19.69 -18.64
C ARG A 275 41.04 19.61 -17.27
N SER A 276 40.73 20.52 -16.35
CA SER A 276 41.22 20.42 -14.97
C SER A 276 40.63 19.21 -14.23
N ALA A 277 39.46 18.73 -14.64
CA ALA A 277 38.87 17.46 -14.22
C ALA A 277 39.41 16.22 -14.95
N GLY A 278 40.47 16.35 -15.76
CA GLY A 278 41.13 15.24 -16.45
C GLY A 278 40.46 14.78 -17.75
N VAL A 279 39.47 15.52 -18.27
CA VAL A 279 38.85 15.20 -19.57
C VAL A 279 39.77 15.69 -20.70
N HIS A 280 40.39 14.74 -21.39
CA HIS A 280 41.28 15.01 -22.52
C HIS A 280 40.64 14.56 -23.85
N GLY A 281 40.89 15.31 -24.92
CA GLY A 281 40.29 15.04 -26.22
C GLY A 281 40.06 16.30 -27.06
N HIS A 282 39.40 16.13 -28.21
CA HIS A 282 39.14 17.23 -29.12
C HIS A 282 38.10 18.21 -28.53
N PRO A 283 38.42 19.52 -28.40
CA PRO A 283 37.56 20.51 -27.73
C PRO A 283 36.10 20.51 -28.19
N MET A 284 35.85 20.46 -29.50
CA MET A 284 34.49 20.45 -30.05
C MET A 284 33.69 19.19 -29.69
N LYS A 285 34.35 18.02 -29.58
CA LYS A 285 33.67 16.77 -29.21
C LYS A 285 33.33 16.78 -27.72
N ILE A 286 34.25 17.28 -26.89
CA ILE A 286 34.04 17.46 -25.45
C ILE A 286 32.86 18.41 -25.20
N LEU A 287 32.83 19.55 -25.89
CA LEU A 287 31.75 20.52 -25.75
C LEU A 287 30.42 20.03 -26.30
N ALA A 288 30.40 19.35 -27.45
CA ALA A 288 29.17 18.76 -27.98
C ALA A 288 28.60 17.73 -27.00
N MET A 289 29.44 16.84 -26.45
CA MET A 289 29.03 15.90 -25.40
C MET A 289 28.58 16.61 -24.12
N TYR A 290 29.28 17.66 -23.70
CA TYR A 290 28.94 18.46 -22.52
C TYR A 290 27.57 19.13 -22.68
N HIS A 291 27.31 19.77 -23.83
CA HIS A 291 26.02 20.42 -24.11
C HIS A 291 24.89 19.40 -24.26
N GLU A 292 25.10 18.29 -24.98
CA GLU A 292 24.13 17.20 -25.09
C GLU A 292 23.80 16.58 -23.71
N CYS A 293 24.80 16.42 -22.85
CA CYS A 293 24.61 15.94 -21.48
C CYS A 293 23.95 16.99 -20.59
N ASN A 294 24.30 18.28 -20.71
CA ASN A 294 23.68 19.35 -19.93
C ASN A 294 22.21 19.56 -20.30
N GLU A 295 21.87 19.59 -21.59
CA GLU A 295 20.47 19.65 -22.04
C GLU A 295 19.69 18.44 -21.52
N SER A 296 20.28 17.23 -21.57
CA SER A 296 19.66 16.02 -20.99
C SER A 296 19.47 16.09 -19.47
N ILE A 297 20.44 16.68 -18.75
CA ILE A 297 20.37 16.89 -17.30
C ILE A 297 19.31 17.93 -16.94
N GLU A 298 19.27 19.06 -17.64
CA GLU A 298 18.27 20.12 -17.41
C GLU A 298 16.86 19.64 -17.76
N LEU A 299 16.67 18.91 -18.87
CA LEU A 299 15.40 18.25 -19.18
C LEU A 299 15.00 17.23 -18.10
N THR A 300 15.96 16.48 -17.56
CA THR A 300 15.71 15.52 -16.47
C THR A 300 15.36 16.24 -15.15
N LYS A 301 16.01 17.37 -14.85
CA LYS A 301 15.67 18.21 -13.69
C LYS A 301 14.27 18.79 -13.84
N ALA A 302 13.97 19.42 -14.96
CA ALA A 302 12.65 19.98 -15.27
C ALA A 302 11.54 18.92 -15.17
N ARG A 303 11.76 17.72 -15.71
CA ARG A 303 10.81 16.60 -15.58
C ARG A 303 10.59 16.18 -14.13
N LYS A 304 11.66 16.11 -13.32
CA LYS A 304 11.58 15.75 -11.89
C LYS A 304 10.89 16.83 -11.08
N ASP A 305 11.13 18.09 -11.39
CA ASP A 305 10.49 19.22 -10.69
C ASP A 305 9.01 19.31 -11.04
N HIS A 306 8.64 19.12 -12.32
CA HIS A 306 7.24 18.97 -12.72
C HIS A 306 6.56 17.77 -12.03
N GLU A 307 7.25 16.62 -11.92
CA GLU A 307 6.70 15.47 -11.20
C GLU A 307 6.54 15.75 -9.69
N ARG A 308 7.47 16.49 -9.07
CA ARG A 308 7.36 16.94 -7.68
C ARG A 308 6.19 17.90 -7.49
N GLU A 309 6.01 18.84 -8.40
CA GLU A 309 4.90 19.80 -8.39
C GLU A 309 3.56 19.09 -8.49
N MET A 310 3.41 18.17 -9.46
CA MET A 310 2.20 17.34 -9.60
C MET A 310 1.92 16.51 -8.32
N ARG A 311 2.96 15.97 -7.68
CA ARG A 311 2.80 15.24 -6.42
C ARG A 311 2.41 16.15 -5.26
N ASN A 312 2.92 17.38 -5.22
CA ASN A 312 2.57 18.37 -4.20
C ASN A 312 1.13 18.84 -4.37
N GLN A 313 0.71 19.18 -5.59
CA GLN A 313 -0.68 19.51 -5.92
C GLN A 313 -1.63 18.38 -5.52
N GLN A 314 -1.31 17.12 -5.84
CA GLN A 314 -2.12 15.97 -5.40
C GLN A 314 -2.16 15.81 -3.87
N ARG A 315 -1.09 16.14 -3.16
CA ARG A 315 -1.06 16.09 -1.69
C ARG A 315 -1.92 17.19 -1.09
N GLU A 316 -1.83 18.41 -1.62
CA GLU A 316 -2.65 19.55 -1.22
C GLU A 316 -4.13 19.26 -1.47
N GLU A 317 -4.49 18.78 -2.67
CA GLU A 317 -5.86 18.39 -3.00
C GLU A 317 -6.40 17.30 -2.06
N ARG A 318 -5.59 16.29 -1.75
CA ARG A 318 -5.97 15.23 -0.78
C ARG A 318 -6.10 15.78 0.64
N SER A 319 -5.24 16.71 1.04
CA SER A 319 -5.29 17.35 2.35
C SER A 319 -6.55 18.20 2.49
N SER A 320 -6.86 19.02 1.48
CA SER A 320 -8.07 19.84 1.42
C SER A 320 -9.33 18.97 1.41
N LYS A 321 -9.37 17.88 0.63
CA LYS A 321 -10.49 16.92 0.67
C LYS A 321 -10.64 16.30 2.06
N ARG A 322 -9.54 15.92 2.72
CA ARG A 322 -9.58 15.37 4.09
C ARG A 322 -10.09 16.38 5.11
N ALA A 323 -9.68 17.64 5.01
CA ALA A 323 -10.15 18.69 5.90
C ALA A 323 -11.67 18.90 5.75
N LEU A 324 -12.16 19.00 4.51
CA LEU A 324 -13.60 19.08 4.21
C LEU A 324 -14.37 17.88 4.75
N PHE A 325 -13.81 16.66 4.63
CA PHE A 325 -14.45 15.47 5.17
C PHE A 325 -14.43 15.40 6.70
N ALA A 326 -13.40 15.96 7.36
CA ALA A 326 -13.34 16.02 8.81
C ALA A 326 -14.39 17.00 9.37
N GLU A 327 -14.55 18.16 8.73
CA GLU A 327 -15.61 19.12 9.05
C GLU A 327 -17.00 18.51 8.86
N ALA A 328 -17.22 17.79 7.75
CA ALA A 328 -18.47 17.07 7.52
C ALA A 328 -18.75 16.01 8.59
N GLN A 329 -17.73 15.37 9.16
CA GLN A 329 -17.92 14.40 10.24
C GLN A 329 -18.46 15.02 11.53
N THR A 330 -18.08 16.26 11.83
CA THR A 330 -18.58 16.97 13.01
C THR A 330 -20.00 17.49 12.83
N GLY A 331 -20.49 17.63 11.60
CA GLY A 331 -21.84 18.12 11.29
C GLY A 331 -22.95 17.07 11.36
N TYR A 332 -22.63 15.80 11.62
CA TYR A 332 -23.66 14.76 11.73
C TYR A 332 -24.39 14.83 13.07
N VAL A 333 -25.71 14.81 13.01
CA VAL A 333 -26.59 14.62 14.16
C VAL A 333 -26.39 13.18 14.69
N THR A 334 -25.98 13.09 15.95
CA THR A 334 -25.93 11.84 16.71
C THR A 334 -27.16 11.75 17.59
N ILE A 335 -27.90 10.67 17.44
CA ILE A 335 -29.08 10.36 18.26
C ILE A 335 -28.69 9.17 19.12
N ASN A 336 -28.62 9.38 20.44
CA ASN A 336 -28.30 8.32 21.39
C ASN A 336 -29.57 7.74 22.00
N ASN A 337 -30.62 8.55 22.14
CA ASN A 337 -31.91 8.19 22.69
C ASN A 337 -33.06 8.61 21.76
N ARG A 338 -34.27 8.07 22.00
CA ARG A 338 -35.47 8.42 21.24
C ARG A 338 -35.80 9.91 21.33
N GLU A 339 -35.54 10.52 22.49
CA GLU A 339 -35.83 11.92 22.77
C GLU A 339 -34.84 12.90 22.12
N ASP A 340 -33.71 12.40 21.60
CA ASP A 340 -32.69 13.23 20.94
C ASP A 340 -33.08 13.62 19.49
N TRP A 341 -34.23 13.11 18.99
CA TRP A 341 -34.74 13.51 17.69
C TRP A 341 -35.11 15.01 17.69
N PRO A 342 -34.61 15.83 16.73
CA PRO A 342 -34.93 17.25 16.73
C PRO A 342 -36.44 17.49 16.55
N ARG A 343 -37.04 18.37 17.35
CA ARG A 343 -38.50 18.54 17.44
C ARG A 343 -39.13 19.20 16.21
N ASP A 344 -38.37 20.04 15.51
CA ASP A 344 -38.90 20.91 14.45
C ASP A 344 -38.59 20.37 13.04
N ILE A 345 -38.48 19.04 12.88
CA ILE A 345 -38.18 18.43 11.57
C ILE A 345 -39.45 18.31 10.75
N GLU A 346 -39.45 18.98 9.60
CA GLU A 346 -40.57 18.98 8.65
C GLU A 346 -40.36 18.01 7.49
N GLN A 347 -39.09 17.69 7.20
CA GLN A 347 -38.69 16.93 6.02
C GLN A 347 -37.53 15.97 6.35
N VAL A 348 -37.64 14.74 5.86
CA VAL A 348 -36.55 13.76 5.88
C VAL A 348 -36.33 13.21 4.47
N TYR A 349 -35.08 13.24 4.00
CA TYR A 349 -34.66 12.57 2.77
C TYR A 349 -33.73 11.41 3.08
N LEU A 350 -34.00 10.25 2.47
CA LEU A 350 -33.16 9.07 2.57
C LEU A 350 -32.46 8.83 1.24
N ASP A 351 -31.12 8.79 1.25
CA ASP A 351 -30.32 8.33 0.13
C ASP A 351 -30.44 6.81 0.00
N GLY A 352 -31.44 6.36 -0.76
CA GLY A 352 -31.86 4.97 -0.84
C GLY A 352 -30.73 4.03 -1.26
N ASN A 353 -29.87 4.45 -2.19
CA ASN A 353 -28.73 3.64 -2.64
C ASN A 353 -27.76 3.41 -1.48
N ASN A 354 -27.45 4.45 -0.72
CA ASN A 354 -26.55 4.36 0.41
C ASN A 354 -27.14 3.49 1.55
N MET A 355 -28.44 3.70 1.85
CA MET A 355 -29.17 2.98 2.90
C MET A 355 -29.16 1.46 2.68
N MET A 356 -29.28 0.99 1.43
CA MET A 356 -29.31 -0.44 1.11
C MET A 356 -28.05 -1.22 1.51
N PHE A 357 -26.90 -0.55 1.58
CA PHE A 357 -25.62 -1.22 1.89
C PHE A 357 -25.25 -1.15 3.37
N VAL A 358 -26.02 -0.49 4.23
CA VAL A 358 -25.60 -0.26 5.62
C VAL A 358 -25.88 -1.49 6.49
N VAL A 359 -27.10 -2.02 6.44
CA VAL A 359 -27.51 -3.18 7.24
C VAL A 359 -27.21 -4.48 6.50
N LYS A 360 -26.64 -5.47 7.20
CA LYS A 360 -26.20 -6.75 6.61
C LYS A 360 -27.33 -7.50 5.88
N SER A 361 -28.56 -7.45 6.41
CA SER A 361 -29.73 -8.08 5.79
C SER A 361 -30.12 -7.42 4.46
N LEU A 362 -30.24 -6.09 4.43
CA LEU A 362 -30.52 -5.32 3.21
C LEU A 362 -29.40 -5.48 2.18
N ARG A 363 -28.14 -5.39 2.62
CA ARG A 363 -26.97 -5.60 1.76
C ARG A 363 -27.01 -6.98 1.10
N ARG A 364 -27.35 -8.02 1.85
CA ARG A 364 -27.47 -9.40 1.32
C ARG A 364 -28.58 -9.51 0.27
N LEU A 365 -29.73 -8.86 0.49
CA LEU A 365 -30.80 -8.82 -0.50
C LEU A 365 -30.36 -8.10 -1.78
N CYS A 366 -29.67 -6.96 -1.64
CA CYS A 366 -29.14 -6.20 -2.77
C CYS A 366 -28.13 -7.03 -3.59
N LEU A 367 -27.15 -7.66 -2.93
CA LEU A 367 -26.11 -8.46 -3.58
C LEU A 367 -26.67 -9.71 -4.30
N ASN A 368 -27.80 -10.24 -3.83
CA ASN A 368 -28.50 -11.36 -4.48
C ASN A 368 -29.33 -10.93 -5.70
N ARG A 369 -29.08 -9.73 -6.26
CA ARG A 369 -29.82 -9.13 -7.39
C ARG A 369 -31.32 -8.99 -7.13
N ALA A 370 -31.72 -8.95 -5.86
CA ALA A 370 -33.10 -8.75 -5.46
C ALA A 370 -33.38 -7.26 -5.18
N GLY A 371 -32.87 -6.35 -6.03
CA GLY A 371 -32.93 -4.89 -5.83
C GLY A 371 -34.34 -4.40 -5.48
N LYS A 372 -35.35 -4.82 -6.25
CA LYS A 372 -36.77 -4.53 -5.96
C LYS A 372 -37.19 -4.95 -4.54
N LYS A 373 -36.82 -6.15 -4.09
CA LYS A 373 -37.19 -6.59 -2.73
C LYS A 373 -36.49 -5.75 -1.67
N THR A 374 -35.25 -5.32 -1.92
CA THR A 374 -34.49 -4.46 -1.01
C THR A 374 -35.09 -3.05 -0.93
N GLU A 375 -35.41 -2.43 -2.06
CA GLU A 375 -36.06 -1.11 -2.13
C GLU A 375 -37.38 -1.11 -1.36
N ARG A 376 -38.22 -2.12 -1.62
CA ARG A 376 -39.50 -2.28 -0.93
C ARG A 376 -39.33 -2.47 0.56
N ALA A 377 -38.41 -3.34 0.99
CA ALA A 377 -38.14 -3.56 2.40
C ALA A 377 -37.66 -2.29 3.11
N LEU A 378 -36.80 -1.49 2.45
CA LEU A 378 -36.35 -0.21 2.99
C LEU A 378 -37.51 0.79 3.14
N ALA A 379 -38.38 0.88 2.13
CA ALA A 379 -39.55 1.75 2.15
C ALA A 379 -40.60 1.32 3.20
N GLU A 380 -40.81 0.01 3.38
CA GLU A 380 -41.68 -0.51 4.45
C GLU A 380 -41.12 -0.18 5.85
N ILE A 381 -39.80 -0.30 6.06
CA ILE A 381 -39.16 0.12 7.32
C ILE A 381 -39.35 1.62 7.56
N ALA A 382 -39.13 2.45 6.53
CA ALA A 382 -39.31 3.89 6.63
C ALA A 382 -40.77 4.28 6.90
N SER A 383 -41.75 3.61 6.26
CA SER A 383 -43.18 3.86 6.50
C SER A 383 -43.57 3.52 7.93
N ALA A 384 -43.21 2.33 8.41
CA ALA A 384 -43.49 1.94 9.78
C ALA A 384 -42.84 2.91 10.79
N TRP A 385 -41.61 3.33 10.52
CA TRP A 385 -40.92 4.33 11.35
C TRP A 385 -41.66 5.67 11.34
N ASN A 386 -42.08 6.16 10.17
CA ASN A 386 -42.77 7.44 10.05
C ASN A 386 -44.19 7.42 10.62
N GLU A 387 -44.87 6.27 10.63
CA GLU A 387 -46.16 6.11 11.32
C GLU A 387 -46.07 6.37 12.83
N GLN A 388 -44.88 6.18 13.42
CA GLN A 388 -44.63 6.48 14.85
C GLN A 388 -44.09 7.89 15.08
N MET A 389 -43.35 8.45 14.11
CA MET A 389 -42.71 9.76 14.23
C MET A 389 -43.57 10.92 13.72
N HIS A 390 -44.53 10.63 12.84
CA HIS A 390 -45.44 11.61 12.22
C HIS A 390 -44.71 12.78 11.54
N ILE A 391 -43.59 12.52 10.86
CA ILE A 391 -42.89 13.57 10.10
C ILE A 391 -43.72 13.89 8.85
N PRO A 392 -44.04 15.17 8.58
CA PRO A 392 -44.93 15.55 7.49
C PRO A 392 -44.48 15.05 6.12
N ASN A 393 -43.18 15.13 5.84
CA ASN A 393 -42.63 14.76 4.54
C ASN A 393 -41.43 13.82 4.70
N VAL A 394 -41.60 12.57 4.30
CA VAL A 394 -40.50 11.60 4.25
C VAL A 394 -40.40 11.06 2.84
N GLU A 395 -39.22 11.20 2.23
CA GLU A 395 -38.97 10.79 0.86
C GLU A 395 -37.69 9.95 0.75
N ILE A 396 -37.78 8.79 0.12
CA ILE A 396 -36.64 7.95 -0.23
C ILE A 396 -36.32 8.15 -1.70
N ILE A 397 -35.08 8.49 -2.00
CA ILE A 397 -34.62 8.75 -3.36
C ILE A 397 -33.64 7.64 -3.77
N PHE A 398 -33.90 6.98 -4.88
CA PHE A 398 -33.00 6.00 -5.50
C PHE A 398 -32.38 6.57 -6.78
N ASP A 399 -31.27 5.99 -7.25
CA ASP A 399 -30.65 6.42 -8.53
C ASP A 399 -31.63 6.13 -9.67
N ALA A 400 -32.13 4.90 -9.68
CA ALA A 400 -33.22 4.44 -10.52
C ALA A 400 -34.08 3.49 -9.69
N THR A 401 -35.40 3.69 -9.71
CA THR A 401 -36.35 2.71 -9.17
C THR A 401 -37.48 2.47 -10.16
N HIS A 402 -38.05 1.26 -10.10
CA HIS A 402 -39.21 0.85 -10.89
C HIS A 402 -40.43 0.56 -10.00
N GLN A 403 -40.43 1.07 -8.76
CA GLN A 403 -41.48 0.81 -7.78
C GLN A 403 -42.53 1.92 -7.73
N LEU A 404 -43.54 1.67 -6.90
CA LEU A 404 -44.65 2.59 -6.60
C LEU A 404 -44.10 3.93 -6.09
N ASP A 405 -44.74 5.03 -6.50
CA ASP A 405 -44.37 6.40 -6.09
C ASP A 405 -44.54 6.65 -4.58
N GLN A 406 -45.24 5.75 -3.88
CA GLN A 406 -45.54 5.88 -2.45
C GLN A 406 -45.75 4.51 -1.78
N ILE A 407 -45.23 4.35 -0.57
CA ILE A 407 -45.48 3.21 0.32
C ILE A 407 -45.88 3.76 1.69
N GLY A 408 -47.16 3.58 2.04
CA GLY A 408 -47.75 4.12 3.26
C GLY A 408 -47.59 5.65 3.35
N SER A 409 -46.95 6.13 4.42
CA SER A 409 -46.72 7.57 4.64
C SER A 409 -45.44 8.11 3.97
N VAL A 410 -44.69 7.26 3.24
CA VAL A 410 -43.39 7.61 2.66
C VAL A 410 -43.47 7.68 1.14
N LYS A 411 -42.99 8.79 0.59
CA LYS A 411 -42.83 8.97 -0.86
C LYS A 411 -41.56 8.26 -1.33
N VAL A 412 -41.62 7.63 -2.49
CA VAL A 412 -40.47 6.96 -3.12
C VAL A 412 -40.25 7.59 -4.49
N SER A 413 -39.04 8.06 -4.76
CA SER A 413 -38.72 8.71 -6.03
C SER A 413 -37.44 8.20 -6.66
N SER A 414 -37.35 8.41 -7.97
CA SER A 414 -36.21 8.09 -8.81
C SER A 414 -35.52 9.38 -9.22
N ALA A 415 -34.20 9.45 -9.05
CA ALA A 415 -33.39 10.56 -9.54
C ALA A 415 -33.36 10.58 -11.07
N GLN A 416 -33.28 9.40 -11.69
CA GLN A 416 -33.40 9.25 -13.15
C GLN A 416 -34.86 9.32 -13.62
N PRO A 417 -35.12 9.92 -14.80
CA PRO A 417 -34.14 10.33 -15.82
C PRO A 417 -33.65 11.79 -15.69
N THR A 418 -34.20 12.58 -14.77
CA THR A 418 -33.92 14.03 -14.69
C THR A 418 -32.52 14.33 -14.17
N HIS A 419 -32.01 13.49 -13.28
CA HIS A 419 -30.68 13.60 -12.68
C HIS A 419 -29.90 12.32 -12.93
N ARG A 420 -28.56 12.42 -12.92
CA ARG A 420 -27.70 11.27 -13.15
C ARG A 420 -27.68 10.35 -11.93
N THR A 421 -27.61 10.92 -10.73
CA THR A 421 -27.55 10.22 -9.44
C THR A 421 -28.47 10.87 -8.41
N THR A 422 -28.76 10.14 -7.33
CA THR A 422 -29.45 10.64 -6.14
C THR A 422 -28.73 11.85 -5.52
N ASP A 423 -27.40 11.85 -5.53
CA ASP A 423 -26.58 12.96 -5.04
C ASP A 423 -26.92 14.28 -5.75
N ASP A 424 -27.00 14.25 -7.09
CA ASP A 424 -27.29 15.43 -7.90
C ASP A 424 -28.68 15.99 -7.57
N MET A 425 -29.69 15.11 -7.45
CA MET A 425 -31.06 15.50 -7.11
C MET A 425 -31.14 16.11 -5.70
N LEU A 426 -30.49 15.50 -4.71
CA LEU A 426 -30.48 16.02 -3.33
C LEU A 426 -29.81 17.39 -3.25
N VAL A 427 -28.70 17.59 -3.95
CA VAL A 427 -28.02 18.89 -4.02
C VAL A 427 -28.86 19.94 -4.72
N GLU A 428 -29.54 19.59 -5.82
CA GLU A 428 -30.45 20.52 -6.50
C GLU A 428 -31.60 20.93 -5.57
N ILE A 429 -32.25 19.97 -4.90
CA ILE A 429 -33.33 20.23 -3.94
C ILE A 429 -32.84 21.19 -2.85
N ALA A 430 -31.68 20.93 -2.24
CA ALA A 430 -31.15 21.77 -1.18
C ALA A 430 -30.80 23.20 -1.64
N ARG A 431 -30.39 23.37 -2.91
CA ARG A 431 -29.98 24.67 -3.46
C ARG A 431 -31.13 25.57 -3.89
N LYS A 432 -32.33 25.03 -4.05
CA LYS A 432 -33.51 25.81 -4.45
C LYS A 432 -33.72 26.97 -3.46
N PRO A 433 -33.84 28.24 -3.93
CA PRO A 433 -33.95 29.40 -3.04
C PRO A 433 -35.07 29.28 -2.01
N GLU A 434 -36.21 28.69 -2.41
CA GLU A 434 -37.37 28.44 -1.56
C GLU A 434 -37.13 27.43 -0.43
N ASN A 435 -36.04 26.64 -0.50
CA ASN A 435 -35.70 25.63 0.50
C ASN A 435 -34.66 26.11 1.52
N ARG A 436 -34.06 27.30 1.37
CA ARG A 436 -32.98 27.77 2.28
C ARG A 436 -33.37 27.77 3.76
N GLU A 437 -34.58 28.22 4.09
CA GLU A 437 -35.06 28.17 5.48
C GLU A 437 -35.54 26.76 5.88
N LYS A 438 -36.12 26.01 4.93
CA LYS A 438 -36.56 24.62 5.16
C LYS A 438 -35.39 23.67 5.42
N ASN A 439 -34.22 23.93 4.84
CA ASN A 439 -33.03 23.10 5.01
C ASN A 439 -32.64 22.96 6.49
N LYS A 440 -32.83 24.01 7.30
CA LYS A 440 -32.57 23.98 8.76
C LYS A 440 -33.48 22.99 9.51
N ARG A 441 -34.62 22.64 8.92
CA ARG A 441 -35.63 21.68 9.40
C ARG A 441 -35.68 20.40 8.57
N THR A 442 -34.67 20.18 7.72
CA THR A 442 -34.56 19.03 6.83
C THR A 442 -33.40 18.15 7.27
N ILE A 443 -33.68 16.87 7.54
CA ILE A 443 -32.64 15.86 7.78
C ILE A 443 -32.40 15.09 6.48
N ILE A 444 -31.14 14.98 6.07
CA ILE A 444 -30.72 14.10 4.98
C ILE A 444 -29.87 12.97 5.53
N ILE A 445 -30.26 11.73 5.21
CA ILE A 445 -29.63 10.51 5.68
C ILE A 445 -28.76 9.93 4.57
N THR A 446 -27.44 10.04 4.71
CA THR A 446 -26.44 9.48 3.79
C THR A 446 -25.14 9.16 4.51
N SER A 447 -24.37 8.19 3.99
CA SER A 447 -22.99 7.95 4.43
C SER A 447 -21.94 8.48 3.46
N ASP A 448 -22.36 9.03 2.30
CA ASP A 448 -21.46 9.67 1.37
C ASP A 448 -20.95 10.99 1.95
N ARG A 449 -19.63 11.08 2.10
CA ARG A 449 -18.97 12.24 2.73
C ARG A 449 -18.91 13.45 1.81
N ALA A 450 -18.83 13.25 0.50
CA ALA A 450 -18.79 14.33 -0.47
C ALA A 450 -20.17 14.98 -0.58
N LEU A 451 -21.23 14.17 -0.69
CA LEU A 451 -22.61 14.66 -0.67
C LEU A 451 -22.92 15.38 0.64
N ALA A 452 -22.59 14.78 1.78
CA ALA A 452 -22.76 15.40 3.10
C ALA A 452 -22.12 16.79 3.18
N ALA A 453 -20.87 16.95 2.76
CA ALA A 453 -20.18 18.25 2.79
C ALA A 453 -20.90 19.32 1.94
N LEU A 454 -21.50 18.93 0.80
CA LEU A 454 -22.27 19.84 -0.03
C LEU A 454 -23.58 20.25 0.65
N LEU A 455 -24.34 19.28 1.16
CA LEU A 455 -25.62 19.50 1.82
C LEU A 455 -25.50 20.32 3.11
N GLN A 456 -24.42 20.12 3.88
CA GLN A 456 -24.15 20.91 5.08
C GLN A 456 -23.96 22.39 4.76
N ARG A 457 -23.32 22.73 3.62
CA ARG A 457 -23.15 24.12 3.19
C ARG A 457 -24.48 24.78 2.83
N GLU A 458 -25.46 24.01 2.40
CA GLU A 458 -26.82 24.48 2.13
C GLU A 458 -27.68 24.55 3.41
N GLY A 459 -27.12 24.20 4.58
CA GLY A 459 -27.78 24.31 5.88
C GLY A 459 -28.63 23.10 6.27
N CYS A 460 -28.51 21.97 5.56
CA CYS A 460 -29.21 20.73 5.91
C CYS A 460 -28.62 20.07 7.16
N LEU A 461 -29.48 19.43 7.96
CA LEU A 461 -29.05 18.53 9.03
C LEU A 461 -28.69 17.17 8.43
N LEU A 462 -27.60 16.57 8.90
CA LEU A 462 -27.10 15.31 8.34
C LEU A 462 -27.17 14.19 9.36
N MET A 463 -27.55 13.00 8.92
CA MET A 463 -27.57 11.81 9.78
C MET A 463 -26.93 10.62 9.07
N LYS A 464 -26.14 9.83 9.80
CA LYS A 464 -25.60 8.60 9.25
C LYS A 464 -26.69 7.53 9.17
N PRO A 465 -26.73 6.74 8.09
CA PRO A 465 -27.66 5.62 7.95
C PRO A 465 -27.72 4.68 9.16
N TYR A 466 -26.56 4.35 9.75
CA TYR A 466 -26.50 3.49 10.92
C TYR A 466 -27.25 4.08 12.11
N ASN A 467 -27.11 5.39 12.34
CA ASN A 467 -27.81 6.09 13.43
C ASN A 467 -29.32 6.10 13.18
N TRP A 468 -29.74 6.32 11.92
CA TRP A 468 -31.16 6.24 11.57
C TRP A 468 -31.72 4.84 11.80
N PHE A 469 -31.04 3.78 11.36
CA PHE A 469 -31.48 2.41 11.62
C PHE A 469 -31.52 2.07 13.12
N ALA A 470 -30.55 2.52 13.90
CA ALA A 470 -30.58 2.37 15.36
C ALA A 470 -31.81 3.06 15.96
N HIS A 471 -32.11 4.28 15.51
CA HIS A 471 -33.31 5.01 15.91
C HIS A 471 -34.61 4.30 15.47
N CYS A 472 -34.65 3.71 14.27
CA CYS A 472 -35.79 2.88 13.86
C CYS A 472 -36.03 1.71 14.81
N VAL A 473 -34.98 1.02 15.27
CA VAL A 473 -35.11 -0.05 16.27
C VAL A 473 -35.66 0.50 17.58
N MET A 474 -35.17 1.65 18.06
CA MET A 474 -35.67 2.30 19.28
C MET A 474 -37.16 2.66 19.20
N VAL A 475 -37.62 3.15 18.05
CA VAL A 475 -38.99 3.59 17.84
C VAL A 475 -39.94 2.42 17.60
N LEU A 476 -39.54 1.44 16.77
CA LEU A 476 -40.41 0.34 16.34
C LEU A 476 -40.46 -0.82 17.34
N THR A 477 -39.44 -0.95 18.18
CA THR A 477 -39.35 -2.05 19.15
C THR A 477 -39.04 -1.54 20.56
N PRO A 478 -39.89 -0.67 21.14
CA PRO A 478 -39.62 -0.08 22.46
C PRO A 478 -39.52 -1.13 23.57
N ASP A 479 -40.22 -2.25 23.44
CA ASP A 479 -40.24 -3.33 24.43
C ASP A 479 -38.97 -4.20 24.42
N LEU A 480 -38.27 -4.28 23.28
CA LEU A 480 -37.02 -5.04 23.16
C LEU A 480 -35.86 -4.38 23.89
N ILE A 481 -35.90 -3.05 24.06
CA ILE A 481 -34.83 -2.28 24.73
C ILE A 481 -34.96 -2.35 26.26
N ARG A 482 -36.18 -2.47 26.80
CA ARG A 482 -36.41 -2.56 28.25
C ARG A 482 -35.99 -3.89 28.87
N CYS A 483 -35.61 -4.89 28.06
CA CYS A 483 -35.22 -6.20 28.56
C CYS A 483 -33.77 -6.29 29.06
N GLU A 484 -32.91 -5.29 28.82
CA GLU A 484 -31.52 -5.28 29.34
C GLU A 484 -31.39 -4.76 30.79
N GLU A 485 -32.44 -4.19 31.39
CA GLU A 485 -32.44 -3.74 32.80
C GLU A 485 -32.99 -4.79 33.79
N LEU A 486 -33.26 -6.03 33.34
CA LEU A 486 -33.78 -7.14 34.16
C LEU A 486 -32.78 -8.29 34.39
N THR A 487 -31.48 -8.04 34.19
CA THR A 487 -30.37 -8.92 34.60
C THR A 487 -29.34 -8.13 35.37
#